data_AF-A0A954Z1T9-F1
#
_entry.id   AF-A0A954Z1T9-F1
#
_cell.length_a   1.000
_cell.length_b   1.000
_cell.length_c   1.000
_cell.angle_alpha   90.00
_cell.angle_beta   90.00
_cell.angle_gamma   90.00
#
_symmetry.space_group_name_H-M   'P 1'
#
loop_
_entity.id
_entity.type
_entity.pdbx_description
1 polymer ?
#
loop_
_entity_poly.entity_id
_entity_poly.type
_entity_poly.pdbx_seq_one_letter_code
_entity_poly.pdbx_strand_id
1 'polypeptide(L)'
;VYDVWWAWTTKEGLVNCYVNDAQLDLKIGGTWELYISRSAPVGSRGSEGCKLLSYIPYEMLCFEWTSPSSVSELRDAGILTRVMVEMEEIGPEHTQVTITHTGMGAGDVWDRNYAYFEKAWPYVLDQLEKMFDERGAELRQPSPEVPIKEWDDGAVVARSNDGSLRLQSFEIELPAPVSDVWAVLATSAGMKRFMGDHGDPVIELKPDGKYAIWPAAKNRVMTYVNERMLSVTGSAPDKFPEVQAGGTWGVYRLSPAGPNATRLRLCSMGWTDRNDEWKQAYDYFLKANPQYLTMLYSHFGGSAIATSESRTLRWICDVDLPAGDVWDLFTTKSGIESWMVPVCEVDLRVGGTIRTNYDKNAGVGGPGTITHHILSLEPGRMYSGRFEAPENAPAAKGVAEKSWGVTTFEPRGPNRSRIRLASCGWGRGEDWDKAERFFTWGNRVTLQRLIQRARNQATDGRGGPAATAASPSKDAD
;
A
#
# COMPACT_ATOMS: atom_id res chain seq x y z
N VAL A 1 0.42 12.08 0.37
CA VAL A 1 0.73 10.98 -0.59
C VAL A 1 -0.42 10.68 -1.55
N TYR A 2 -1.67 10.55 -1.10
CA TYR A 2 -2.78 10.22 -2.01
C TYR A 2 -3.05 11.30 -3.07
N ASP A 3 -3.00 12.56 -2.66
CA ASP A 3 -3.16 13.69 -3.59
C ASP A 3 -2.06 13.71 -4.65
N VAL A 4 -0.80 13.51 -4.23
CA VAL A 4 0.35 13.42 -5.13
C VAL A 4 0.24 12.20 -6.05
N TRP A 5 -0.21 11.05 -5.53
CA TRP A 5 -0.46 9.87 -6.34
C TRP A 5 -1.50 10.15 -7.43
N TRP A 6 -2.64 10.74 -7.07
CA TRP A 6 -3.67 11.16 -8.02
C TRP A 6 -3.13 12.12 -9.08
N ALA A 7 -2.29 13.09 -8.68
CA ALA A 7 -1.68 14.06 -9.58
C ALA A 7 -0.86 13.37 -10.67
N TRP A 8 -0.16 12.28 -10.34
CA TRP A 8 0.64 11.52 -11.30
C TRP A 8 -0.15 10.45 -12.06
N THR A 9 -1.09 9.75 -11.43
CA THR A 9 -1.64 8.49 -11.97
C THR A 9 -3.03 8.59 -12.59
N THR A 10 -3.58 9.79 -12.69
CA THR A 10 -4.89 10.00 -13.32
C THR A 10 -4.79 11.07 -14.41
N LYS A 11 -5.65 10.95 -15.44
CA LYS A 11 -5.73 11.98 -16.48
C LYS A 11 -6.08 13.34 -15.87
N GLU A 12 -7.04 13.37 -14.95
CA GLU A 12 -7.47 14.59 -14.29
C GLU A 12 -6.33 15.23 -13.49
N GLY A 13 -5.60 14.45 -12.70
CA GLY A 13 -4.43 14.90 -11.96
C GLY A 13 -3.34 15.45 -12.87
N LEU A 14 -2.99 14.70 -13.93
CA LEU A 14 -1.95 15.14 -14.88
C LEU A 14 -2.33 16.46 -15.56
N VAL A 15 -3.59 16.62 -15.96
CA VAL A 15 -4.08 17.85 -16.60
C VAL A 15 -4.14 19.03 -15.63
N ASN A 16 -4.48 18.80 -14.37
CA ASN A 16 -4.49 19.85 -13.36
C ASN A 16 -3.08 20.30 -12.95
N CYS A 17 -2.10 19.39 -12.98
CA CYS A 17 -0.81 19.61 -12.34
C CYS A 17 0.34 19.85 -13.32
N TYR A 18 0.31 19.27 -14.52
CA TYR A 18 1.52 19.19 -15.35
C TYR A 18 1.31 19.50 -16.83
N VAL A 19 0.19 19.07 -17.43
CA VAL A 19 0.05 19.00 -18.89
C VAL A 19 -1.30 19.48 -19.41
N ASN A 20 -1.42 19.66 -20.72
CA ASN A 20 -2.65 20.13 -21.34
C ASN A 20 -3.69 19.02 -21.54
N ASP A 21 -3.22 17.82 -21.81
CA ASP A 21 -4.02 16.61 -21.94
C ASP A 21 -3.14 15.39 -21.63
N ALA A 22 -3.76 14.24 -21.36
CA ALA A 22 -3.05 12.98 -21.14
C ALA A 22 -3.88 11.77 -21.59
N GLN A 23 -3.19 10.68 -21.91
CA GLN A 23 -3.76 9.36 -22.13
C GLN A 23 -2.98 8.32 -21.33
N LEU A 24 -3.67 7.67 -20.40
CA LEU A 24 -3.07 6.71 -19.46
C LEU A 24 -3.84 5.40 -19.45
N ASP A 25 -3.11 4.30 -19.36
CA ASP A 25 -3.60 3.00 -18.92
C ASP A 25 -2.73 2.54 -17.75
N LEU A 26 -3.28 2.52 -16.52
CA LEU A 26 -2.55 2.17 -15.29
C LEU A 26 -2.36 0.65 -15.14
N LYS A 27 -1.96 0.02 -16.24
CA LYS A 27 -1.54 -1.36 -16.40
C LYS A 27 -0.08 -1.39 -16.82
N ILE A 28 0.66 -2.40 -16.39
CA ILE A 28 2.02 -2.63 -16.88
C ILE A 28 2.06 -2.76 -18.41
N GLY A 29 2.95 -1.99 -19.03
CA GLY A 29 3.05 -1.86 -20.49
C GLY A 29 1.94 -1.03 -21.12
N GLY A 30 1.02 -0.49 -20.32
CA GLY A 30 -0.05 0.41 -20.73
C GLY A 30 0.48 1.77 -21.16
N THR A 31 -0.35 2.51 -21.89
CA THR A 31 -0.04 3.83 -22.43
C THR A 31 0.31 4.82 -21.31
N TRP A 32 1.38 5.60 -21.50
CA TRP A 32 1.80 6.69 -20.62
C TRP A 32 2.15 7.93 -21.44
N GLU A 33 1.11 8.62 -21.93
CA GLU A 33 1.27 9.74 -22.87
C GLU A 33 0.80 11.06 -22.27
N LEU A 34 1.74 11.99 -22.17
CA LEU A 34 1.59 13.33 -21.64
C LEU A 34 1.67 14.31 -22.81
N TYR A 35 0.60 15.08 -23.02
CA TYR A 35 0.51 16.03 -24.12
C TYR A 35 0.81 17.45 -23.62
N ILE A 36 2.04 17.90 -23.86
CA ILE A 36 2.56 19.18 -23.39
C ILE A 36 2.25 20.29 -24.42
N SER A 37 2.54 20.04 -25.70
CA SER A 37 2.29 21.01 -26.77
C SER A 37 1.00 20.72 -27.53
N ARG A 38 0.09 21.71 -27.59
CA ARG A 38 -1.14 21.63 -28.40
C ARG A 38 -0.91 21.88 -29.90
N SER A 39 0.18 22.57 -30.24
CA SER A 39 0.48 22.96 -31.63
C SER A 39 1.45 22.02 -32.34
N ALA A 40 2.13 21.14 -31.61
CA ALA A 40 3.03 20.17 -32.22
C ALA A 40 2.25 19.09 -32.99
N PRO A 41 2.82 18.51 -34.07
CA PRO A 41 2.22 17.39 -34.78
C PRO A 41 2.00 16.17 -33.88
N VAL A 42 1.00 15.35 -34.21
CA VAL A 42 0.79 14.03 -33.57
C VAL A 42 2.07 13.20 -33.63
N GLY A 43 2.42 12.55 -32.52
CA GLY A 43 3.71 11.88 -32.30
C GLY A 43 4.80 12.80 -31.73
N SER A 44 4.57 14.12 -31.68
CA SER A 44 5.54 15.12 -31.20
C SER A 44 4.99 16.10 -30.14
N ARG A 45 3.83 15.81 -29.55
CA ARG A 45 3.14 16.66 -28.56
C ARG A 45 3.69 16.51 -27.14
N GLY A 46 4.47 15.48 -26.88
CA GLY A 46 5.11 15.24 -25.58
C GLY A 46 5.67 13.82 -25.51
N SER A 47 5.16 13.01 -24.60
CA SER A 47 5.65 11.64 -24.34
C SER A 47 4.92 10.54 -25.14
N GLU A 48 4.41 10.87 -26.32
CA GLU A 48 3.73 9.90 -27.20
C GLU A 48 4.57 8.64 -27.43
N GLY A 49 3.95 7.47 -27.29
CA GLY A 49 4.60 6.16 -27.36
C GLY A 49 5.23 5.63 -26.06
N CYS A 50 5.36 6.46 -25.02
CA CYS A 50 5.89 6.02 -23.73
C CYS A 50 4.91 5.09 -23.00
N LYS A 51 5.46 4.15 -22.23
CA LYS A 51 4.67 3.17 -21.48
C LYS A 51 4.92 3.23 -19.99
N LEU A 52 3.91 2.80 -19.23
CA LEU A 52 4.04 2.52 -17.82
C LEU A 52 4.85 1.23 -17.62
N LEU A 53 5.91 1.30 -16.80
CA LEU A 53 6.83 0.18 -16.60
C LEU A 53 6.57 -0.58 -15.31
N SER A 54 6.37 0.13 -14.20
CA SER A 54 6.19 -0.48 -12.88
C SER A 54 5.58 0.53 -11.93
N TYR A 55 4.93 0.05 -10.88
CA TYR A 55 4.50 0.90 -9.78
C TYR A 55 4.31 0.11 -8.49
N ILE A 56 4.36 0.83 -7.37
CA ILE A 56 3.83 0.44 -6.07
C ILE A 56 2.81 1.52 -5.69
N PRO A 57 1.52 1.18 -5.50
CA PRO A 57 0.49 2.17 -5.19
C PRO A 57 0.87 3.11 -4.05
N TYR A 58 0.72 4.43 -4.30
CA TYR A 58 0.99 5.52 -3.35
C TYR A 58 2.45 5.68 -2.91
N GLU A 59 3.39 4.95 -3.52
CA GLU A 59 4.80 4.97 -3.12
C GLU A 59 5.75 5.18 -4.30
N MET A 60 5.48 4.56 -5.44
CA MET A 60 6.40 4.57 -6.57
C MET A 60 5.66 4.38 -7.90
N LEU A 61 6.07 5.14 -8.90
CA LEU A 61 5.62 5.02 -10.27
C LEU A 61 6.86 5.09 -11.18
N CYS A 62 6.96 4.20 -12.17
CA CYS A 62 8.04 4.23 -13.15
C CYS A 62 7.49 4.07 -14.57
N PHE A 63 7.93 4.93 -15.47
CA PHE A 63 7.50 4.98 -16.86
C PHE A 63 8.67 5.28 -17.80
N GLU A 64 8.49 4.92 -19.07
CA GLU A 64 9.39 5.31 -20.15
C GLU A 64 9.30 6.80 -20.41
N TRP A 65 10.40 7.39 -20.87
CA TRP A 65 10.44 8.80 -21.18
C TRP A 65 11.22 9.06 -22.46
N THR A 66 10.73 10.02 -23.25
CA THR A 66 11.34 10.42 -24.52
C THR A 66 12.17 11.69 -24.36
N SER A 67 13.13 11.88 -25.27
CA SER A 67 13.96 13.09 -25.30
C SER A 67 13.16 14.29 -25.82
N PRO A 68 13.50 15.53 -25.40
CA PRO A 68 12.83 16.73 -25.89
C PRO A 68 13.13 16.95 -27.38
N SER A 69 12.29 17.75 -28.05
CA SER A 69 12.49 18.08 -29.47
C SER A 69 13.81 18.82 -29.76
N SER A 70 14.40 19.47 -28.76
CA SER A 70 15.73 20.10 -28.85
C SER A 70 16.90 19.10 -28.89
N VAL A 71 16.64 17.82 -28.61
CA VAL A 71 17.59 16.70 -28.73
C VAL A 71 16.96 15.65 -29.65
N SER A 72 16.68 16.07 -30.89
CA SER A 72 15.96 15.27 -31.87
C SER A 72 16.70 14.00 -32.25
N GLU A 73 18.03 13.97 -32.15
CA GLU A 73 18.83 12.79 -32.49
C GLU A 73 18.46 11.56 -31.66
N LEU A 74 18.18 11.73 -30.36
CA LEU A 74 17.73 10.63 -29.50
C LEU A 74 16.24 10.35 -29.70
N ARG A 75 15.45 11.40 -29.86
CA ARG A 75 13.99 11.31 -30.01
C ARG A 75 13.60 10.57 -31.29
N ASP A 76 14.17 10.97 -32.42
CA ASP A 76 13.89 10.42 -33.74
C ASP A 76 14.44 9.00 -33.88
N ALA A 77 15.50 8.67 -33.14
CA ALA A 77 16.01 7.30 -33.01
C ALA A 77 15.12 6.40 -32.11
N GLY A 78 14.08 6.95 -31.47
CA GLY A 78 13.18 6.21 -30.59
C GLY A 78 13.84 5.72 -29.31
N ILE A 79 14.91 6.39 -28.86
CA ILE A 79 15.63 6.02 -27.63
C ILE A 79 14.82 6.49 -26.42
N LEU A 80 14.44 5.53 -25.56
CA LEU A 80 13.67 5.78 -24.35
C LEU A 80 14.54 5.65 -23.09
N THR A 81 14.42 6.63 -22.21
CA THR A 81 14.94 6.62 -20.85
C THR A 81 13.82 6.23 -19.87
N ARG A 82 14.09 6.26 -18.56
CA ARG A 82 13.12 5.87 -17.52
C ARG A 82 13.06 6.93 -16.45
N VAL A 83 11.86 7.29 -16.05
CA VAL A 83 11.62 8.19 -14.93
C VAL A 83 10.91 7.41 -13.85
N MET A 84 11.45 7.48 -12.63
CA MET A 84 10.84 6.94 -11.44
C MET A 84 10.48 8.10 -10.52
N VAL A 85 9.20 8.16 -10.13
CA VAL A 85 8.67 9.10 -9.14
C VAL A 85 8.39 8.30 -7.87
N GLU A 86 9.03 8.67 -6.78
CA GLU A 86 8.82 8.09 -5.46
C GLU A 86 8.13 9.10 -4.54
N MET A 87 7.24 8.61 -3.70
CA MET A 87 6.43 9.38 -2.78
C MET A 87 6.63 8.82 -1.37
N GLU A 88 7.02 9.68 -0.43
CA GLU A 88 7.20 9.32 0.97
C GLU A 88 6.40 10.28 1.85
N GLU A 89 5.61 9.74 2.77
CA GLU A 89 4.89 10.55 3.75
C GLU A 89 5.83 10.91 4.89
N ILE A 90 6.25 12.18 4.95
CA ILE A 90 7.23 12.68 5.93
C ILE A 90 6.57 13.45 7.09
N GLY A 91 5.25 13.60 7.07
CA GLY A 91 4.50 14.23 8.14
C GLY A 91 3.02 14.42 7.80
N PRO A 92 2.21 14.92 8.75
CA PRO A 92 0.83 15.29 8.49
C PRO A 92 0.76 16.27 7.33
N GLU A 93 0.01 15.93 6.27
CA GLU A 93 -0.14 16.75 5.05
C GLU A 93 1.17 17.05 4.28
N HIS A 94 2.30 16.40 4.60
CA HIS A 94 3.59 16.61 3.93
C HIS A 94 4.03 15.34 3.19
N THR A 95 4.42 15.49 1.93
CA THR A 95 4.90 14.39 1.08
C THR A 95 6.21 14.78 0.42
N GLN A 96 7.25 13.98 0.63
CA GLN A 96 8.47 14.10 -0.14
C GLN A 96 8.28 13.39 -1.49
N VAL A 97 8.63 14.09 -2.57
CA VAL A 97 8.64 13.53 -3.93
C VAL A 97 10.07 13.47 -4.42
N THR A 98 10.52 12.28 -4.83
CA THR A 98 11.85 12.09 -5.42
C THR A 98 11.69 11.63 -6.87
N ILE A 99 12.33 12.33 -7.81
CA ILE A 99 12.39 11.92 -9.22
C ILE A 99 13.79 11.37 -9.52
N THR A 100 13.86 10.13 -9.99
CA THR A 100 15.10 9.50 -10.50
C THR A 100 14.96 9.26 -11.99
N HIS A 101 15.82 9.88 -12.80
CA HIS A 101 15.84 9.69 -14.26
C HIS A 101 17.05 8.81 -14.64
N THR A 102 16.81 7.61 -15.16
CA THR A 102 17.85 6.64 -15.54
C THR A 102 17.81 6.28 -17.03
N GLY A 103 18.85 5.58 -17.50
CA GLY A 103 18.95 5.11 -18.89
C GLY A 103 19.64 6.08 -19.84
N MET A 104 20.28 7.14 -19.33
CA MET A 104 21.10 8.03 -20.14
C MET A 104 22.43 7.38 -20.52
N GLY A 105 22.86 7.59 -21.76
CA GLY A 105 24.17 7.17 -22.27
C GLY A 105 25.26 8.23 -22.06
N ALA A 106 26.33 8.14 -22.85
CA ALA A 106 27.48 9.04 -22.80
C ALA A 106 27.70 9.79 -24.12
N GLY A 107 28.31 10.98 -24.05
CA GLY A 107 28.69 11.83 -25.19
C GLY A 107 27.78 13.05 -25.36
N ASP A 108 28.20 13.99 -26.22
CA ASP A 108 27.64 15.35 -26.32
C ASP A 108 26.11 15.42 -26.50
N VAL A 109 25.52 14.46 -27.21
CA VAL A 109 24.05 14.38 -27.39
C VAL A 109 23.36 14.06 -26.06
N TRP A 110 23.93 13.15 -25.27
CA TRP A 110 23.44 12.80 -23.93
C TRP A 110 23.67 13.92 -22.93
N ASP A 111 24.80 14.63 -23.02
CA ASP A 111 25.08 15.78 -22.15
C ASP A 111 24.06 16.90 -22.36
N ARG A 112 23.66 17.18 -23.61
CA ARG A 112 22.54 18.09 -23.92
C ARG A 112 21.21 17.62 -23.34
N ASN A 113 20.92 16.32 -23.43
CA ASN A 113 19.71 15.74 -22.86
C ASN A 113 19.69 15.86 -21.33
N TYR A 114 20.81 15.56 -20.69
CA TYR A 114 20.99 15.72 -19.24
C TYR A 114 20.77 17.18 -18.81
N ALA A 115 21.44 18.13 -19.47
CA ALA A 115 21.33 19.55 -19.16
C ALA A 115 19.90 20.12 -19.34
N TYR A 116 19.11 19.52 -20.24
CA TYR A 116 17.69 19.85 -20.35
C TYR A 116 16.92 19.38 -19.12
N PHE A 117 17.06 18.11 -18.73
CA PHE A 117 16.31 17.52 -17.61
C PHE A 117 16.77 17.99 -16.22
N GLU A 118 18.03 18.42 -16.10
CA GLU A 118 18.54 19.11 -14.91
C GLU A 118 17.72 20.37 -14.58
N LYS A 119 17.14 21.02 -15.59
CA LYS A 119 16.27 22.20 -15.41
C LYS A 119 14.79 21.83 -15.39
N ALA A 120 14.38 20.87 -16.22
CA ALA A 120 12.97 20.52 -16.37
C ALA A 120 12.38 19.87 -15.11
N TRP A 121 13.12 18.97 -14.44
CA TRP A 121 12.58 18.29 -13.26
C TRP A 121 12.38 19.18 -12.04
N PRO A 122 13.33 20.08 -11.68
CA PRO A 122 13.08 21.07 -10.64
C PRO A 122 11.85 21.93 -10.95
N TYR A 123 11.71 22.41 -12.19
CA TYR A 123 10.52 23.17 -12.58
C TYR A 123 9.21 22.38 -12.39
N VAL A 124 9.18 21.10 -12.77
CA VAL A 124 8.01 20.23 -12.57
C VAL A 124 7.67 20.07 -11.09
N LEU A 125 8.68 19.88 -10.23
CA LEU A 125 8.48 19.77 -8.78
C LEU A 125 7.99 21.09 -8.17
N ASP A 126 8.55 22.22 -8.58
CA ASP A 126 8.11 23.55 -8.14
C ASP A 126 6.65 23.83 -8.52
N GLN A 127 6.23 23.43 -9.74
CA GLN A 127 4.83 23.58 -10.16
C GLN A 127 3.89 22.70 -9.33
N LEU A 128 4.32 21.48 -8.99
CA LEU A 128 3.54 20.57 -8.15
C LEU A 128 3.32 21.14 -6.75
N GLU A 129 4.40 21.63 -6.13
CA GLU A 129 4.36 22.26 -4.80
C GLU A 129 3.44 23.48 -4.82
N LYS A 130 3.67 24.41 -5.74
CA LYS A 130 2.83 25.61 -5.90
C LYS A 130 1.35 25.29 -6.08
N MET A 131 1.04 24.27 -6.86
CA MET A 131 -0.34 23.85 -7.11
C MET A 131 -1.01 23.36 -5.82
N PHE A 132 -0.33 22.57 -4.99
CA PHE A 132 -0.88 22.11 -3.72
C PHE A 132 -0.95 23.22 -2.66
N ASP A 133 -0.02 24.17 -2.66
CA ASP A 133 -0.10 25.34 -1.79
C ASP A 133 -1.32 26.21 -2.10
N GLU A 134 -1.64 26.40 -3.39
CA GLU A 134 -2.74 27.25 -3.83
C GLU A 134 -4.10 26.55 -3.80
N ARG A 135 -4.15 25.25 -4.13
CA ARG A 135 -5.40 24.49 -4.39
C ARG A 135 -5.52 23.17 -3.63
N GLY A 136 -4.62 22.85 -2.70
CA GLY A 136 -4.57 21.54 -2.06
C GLY A 136 -5.84 21.14 -1.29
N ALA A 137 -6.59 22.10 -0.75
CA ALA A 137 -7.88 21.83 -0.12
C ALA A 137 -8.97 21.43 -1.12
N GLU A 138 -8.97 22.03 -2.32
CA GLU A 138 -9.90 21.72 -3.42
C GLU A 138 -9.60 20.34 -4.02
N LEU A 139 -8.31 20.04 -4.20
CA LEU A 139 -7.82 18.85 -4.91
C LEU A 139 -7.62 17.62 -4.00
N ARG A 140 -8.05 17.72 -2.74
CA ARG A 140 -7.88 16.67 -1.73
C ARG A 140 -8.60 15.39 -2.15
N GLN A 141 -7.85 14.30 -2.17
CA GLN A 141 -8.34 12.97 -2.48
C GLN A 141 -8.69 12.20 -1.20
N PRO A 142 -9.76 11.40 -1.22
CA PRO A 142 -10.13 10.58 -0.07
C PRO A 142 -9.08 9.51 0.21
N SER A 143 -9.00 9.09 1.47
CA SER A 143 -8.20 7.91 1.84
C SER A 143 -8.70 6.64 1.13
N PRO A 144 -7.81 5.69 0.76
CA PRO A 144 -8.16 4.49 0.01
C PRO A 144 -9.09 3.57 0.80
N GLU A 145 -9.89 2.81 0.06
CA GLU A 145 -11.13 2.18 0.56
C GLU A 145 -10.95 0.91 1.39
N VAL A 146 -9.74 0.35 1.44
CA VAL A 146 -9.53 -0.98 2.00
C VAL A 146 -8.43 -0.95 3.05
N PRO A 147 -8.67 -1.52 4.24
CA PRO A 147 -7.64 -1.62 5.26
C PRO A 147 -6.46 -2.46 4.76
N ILE A 148 -5.27 -2.10 5.23
CA ILE A 148 -4.06 -2.90 5.10
C ILE A 148 -4.09 -3.94 6.22
N LYS A 149 -4.04 -5.21 5.85
CA LYS A 149 -3.75 -6.31 6.76
C LYS A 149 -2.24 -6.47 6.84
N GLU A 150 -1.71 -6.59 8.05
CA GLU A 150 -0.30 -6.80 8.31
C GLU A 150 -0.14 -8.02 9.22
N TRP A 151 0.77 -8.90 8.85
CA TRP A 151 1.16 -10.07 9.60
C TRP A 151 2.65 -9.98 9.91
N ASP A 152 2.97 -10.00 11.20
CA ASP A 152 4.34 -9.96 11.70
C ASP A 152 4.60 -11.22 12.52
N ASP A 153 5.59 -11.99 12.07
CA ASP A 153 5.97 -13.25 12.67
C ASP A 153 7.35 -13.21 13.37
N GLY A 154 7.90 -11.99 13.51
CA GLY A 154 9.21 -11.69 14.11
C GLY A 154 10.38 -11.77 13.13
N ALA A 155 10.16 -12.34 11.94
CA ALA A 155 11.16 -12.47 10.89
C ALA A 155 10.81 -11.60 9.67
N VAL A 156 9.57 -11.75 9.21
CA VAL A 156 9.05 -11.09 8.02
C VAL A 156 7.78 -10.36 8.39
N VAL A 157 7.70 -9.09 8.00
CA VAL A 157 6.45 -8.33 8.04
C VAL A 157 5.78 -8.43 6.69
N ALA A 158 4.71 -9.22 6.60
CA ALA A 158 3.86 -9.31 5.42
C ALA A 158 2.71 -8.31 5.53
N ARG A 159 2.41 -7.57 4.46
CA ARG A 159 1.31 -6.64 4.35
C ARG A 159 0.51 -6.96 3.11
N SER A 160 -0.80 -6.86 3.20
CA SER A 160 -1.70 -7.00 2.05
C SER A 160 -2.78 -5.93 2.10
N ASN A 161 -3.09 -5.33 0.95
CA ASN A 161 -4.33 -4.59 0.78
C ASN A 161 -5.16 -5.26 -0.31
N ASP A 162 -6.46 -5.41 -0.06
CA ASP A 162 -7.38 -6.00 -1.03
C ASP A 162 -8.19 -4.91 -1.77
N GLY A 163 -7.59 -3.72 -1.91
CA GLY A 163 -8.14 -2.61 -2.68
C GLY A 163 -8.12 -2.90 -4.18
N SER A 164 -8.59 -1.96 -5.00
CA SER A 164 -8.61 -2.12 -6.46
C SER A 164 -7.24 -2.43 -7.07
N LEU A 165 -6.16 -1.91 -6.47
CA LEU A 165 -4.79 -2.10 -6.94
C LEU A 165 -4.08 -3.32 -6.34
N ARG A 166 -4.71 -4.01 -5.37
CA ARG A 166 -4.25 -5.21 -4.66
C ARG A 166 -2.72 -5.36 -4.56
N LEU A 167 -2.16 -5.00 -3.40
CA LEU A 167 -0.73 -5.09 -3.13
C LEU A 167 -0.45 -6.15 -2.06
N GLN A 168 0.56 -6.99 -2.29
CA GLN A 168 1.24 -7.72 -1.24
C GLN A 168 2.64 -7.13 -1.04
N SER A 169 3.10 -7.05 0.19
CA SER A 169 4.43 -6.53 0.51
C SER A 169 5.04 -7.31 1.65
N PHE A 170 6.33 -7.61 1.55
CA PHE A 170 7.05 -8.45 2.50
C PHE A 170 8.36 -7.76 2.83
N GLU A 171 8.64 -7.54 4.11
CA GLU A 171 9.80 -6.80 4.57
C GLU A 171 10.63 -7.67 5.52
N ILE A 172 11.94 -7.65 5.34
CA ILE A 172 12.92 -8.35 6.18
C ILE A 172 14.20 -7.50 6.31
N GLU A 173 14.87 -7.59 7.44
CA GLU A 173 16.22 -7.06 7.63
C GLU A 173 17.24 -8.18 7.48
N LEU A 174 18.13 -8.05 6.48
CA LEU A 174 19.16 -9.01 6.15
C LEU A 174 20.50 -8.57 6.76
N PRO A 175 21.29 -9.48 7.37
CA PRO A 175 22.58 -9.18 7.98
C PRO A 175 23.71 -9.09 6.94
N ALA A 176 23.50 -8.31 5.89
CA ALA A 176 24.47 -8.07 4.83
C ALA A 176 24.36 -6.63 4.30
N PRO A 177 25.46 -6.05 3.77
CA PRO A 177 25.41 -4.75 3.12
C PRO A 177 24.58 -4.80 1.83
N VAL A 178 24.09 -3.62 1.40
CA VAL A 178 23.20 -3.49 0.24
C VAL A 178 23.83 -4.07 -1.03
N SER A 179 25.14 -3.88 -1.22
CA SER A 179 25.89 -4.40 -2.37
C SER A 179 25.80 -5.92 -2.50
N ASP A 180 25.81 -6.65 -1.39
CA ASP A 180 25.82 -8.11 -1.38
C ASP A 180 24.41 -8.65 -1.65
N VAL A 181 23.40 -8.04 -1.02
CA VAL A 181 21.99 -8.34 -1.30
C VAL A 181 21.66 -8.02 -2.77
N TRP A 182 22.14 -6.88 -3.27
CA TRP A 182 22.00 -6.50 -4.67
C TRP A 182 22.69 -7.50 -5.59
N ALA A 183 23.90 -7.95 -5.28
CA ALA A 183 24.60 -8.95 -6.08
C ALA A 183 23.79 -10.25 -6.22
N VAL A 184 23.14 -10.71 -5.14
CA VAL A 184 22.24 -11.87 -5.19
C VAL A 184 21.05 -11.63 -6.12
N LEU A 185 20.39 -10.48 -6.01
CA LEU A 185 19.19 -10.18 -6.79
C LEU A 185 19.50 -9.83 -8.25
N ALA A 186 20.61 -9.17 -8.53
CA ALA A 186 20.85 -8.49 -9.81
C ALA A 186 21.86 -9.20 -10.71
N THR A 187 22.46 -10.31 -10.28
CA THR A 187 23.48 -11.03 -11.07
C THR A 187 23.26 -12.54 -11.06
N SER A 188 23.54 -13.21 -12.19
CA SER A 188 23.51 -14.68 -12.27
C SER A 188 24.44 -15.32 -11.26
N ALA A 189 25.64 -14.76 -11.07
CA ALA A 189 26.63 -15.29 -10.15
C ALA A 189 26.18 -15.21 -8.68
N GLY A 190 25.60 -14.09 -8.26
CA GLY A 190 25.05 -13.95 -6.91
C GLY A 190 23.85 -14.86 -6.68
N MET A 191 22.91 -14.90 -7.63
CA MET A 191 21.74 -15.79 -7.54
C MET A 191 22.16 -17.26 -7.52
N LYS A 192 23.19 -17.66 -8.27
CA LYS A 192 23.73 -19.04 -8.27
C LYS A 192 24.36 -19.40 -6.93
N ARG A 193 25.06 -18.47 -6.26
CA ARG A 193 25.59 -18.68 -4.90
C ARG A 193 24.48 -18.85 -3.87
N PHE A 194 23.38 -18.11 -4.03
CA PHE A 194 22.22 -18.22 -3.14
C PHE A 194 21.46 -19.53 -3.35
N MET A 195 21.12 -19.86 -4.60
CA MET A 195 20.30 -21.03 -4.94
C MET A 195 21.07 -22.36 -4.97
N GLY A 196 22.41 -22.33 -4.97
CA GLY A 196 23.24 -23.53 -5.06
C GLY A 196 22.96 -24.34 -6.32
N ASP A 197 22.76 -25.65 -6.17
CA ASP A 197 22.52 -26.56 -7.29
C ASP A 197 21.07 -26.61 -7.79
N HIS A 198 20.16 -25.82 -7.18
CA HIS A 198 18.74 -25.80 -7.52
C HIS A 198 18.40 -25.12 -8.86
N GLY A 199 19.40 -24.72 -9.66
CA GLY A 199 19.21 -24.20 -11.01
C GLY A 199 20.46 -23.54 -11.61
N ASP A 200 20.36 -23.05 -12.84
CA ASP A 200 21.35 -22.19 -13.50
C ASP A 200 20.71 -20.84 -13.83
N PRO A 201 20.72 -19.88 -12.89
CA PRO A 201 19.98 -18.65 -13.04
C PRO A 201 20.60 -17.75 -14.11
N VAL A 202 19.77 -17.12 -14.91
CA VAL A 202 20.19 -16.17 -15.95
C VAL A 202 19.56 -14.81 -15.68
N ILE A 203 20.38 -13.87 -15.23
CA ILE A 203 20.00 -12.48 -14.97
C ILE A 203 20.77 -11.56 -15.90
N GLU A 204 20.03 -10.89 -16.79
CA GLU A 204 20.52 -9.80 -17.63
C GLU A 204 19.95 -8.50 -17.07
N LEU A 205 20.75 -7.75 -16.28
CA LEU A 205 20.30 -6.50 -15.65
C LEU A 205 20.22 -5.36 -16.66
N LYS A 206 19.23 -5.46 -17.54
CA LYS A 206 18.86 -4.47 -18.54
C LYS A 206 17.35 -4.56 -18.77
N PRO A 207 16.69 -3.51 -19.22
CA PRO A 207 15.28 -3.55 -19.61
C PRO A 207 15.00 -4.70 -20.57
N ASP A 208 13.93 -5.46 -20.32
CA ASP A 208 13.53 -6.69 -21.02
C ASP A 208 14.59 -7.83 -21.00
N GLY A 209 15.67 -7.65 -20.23
CA GLY A 209 16.65 -8.68 -19.94
C GLY A 209 16.01 -9.85 -19.19
N LYS A 210 16.56 -11.05 -19.39
CA LYS A 210 16.11 -12.25 -18.67
C LYS A 210 16.27 -12.07 -17.16
N TYR A 211 15.28 -12.53 -16.40
CA TYR A 211 15.34 -12.65 -14.94
C TYR A 211 14.97 -14.08 -14.51
N ALA A 212 15.68 -15.07 -15.05
CA ALA A 212 15.33 -16.46 -14.86
C ALA A 212 16.01 -17.02 -13.61
N ILE A 213 15.34 -17.00 -12.45
CA ILE A 213 15.93 -17.40 -11.16
C ILE A 213 15.61 -18.85 -10.74
N TRP A 214 14.73 -19.53 -11.47
CA TRP A 214 14.49 -20.99 -11.40
C TRP A 214 14.35 -21.56 -12.82
N PRO A 215 14.46 -22.89 -13.01
CA PRO A 215 14.30 -23.51 -14.33
C PRO A 215 12.98 -23.10 -15.01
N ALA A 216 13.05 -22.76 -16.30
CA ALA A 216 11.91 -22.30 -17.11
C ALA A 216 11.22 -20.99 -16.66
N ALA A 217 11.81 -20.24 -15.72
CA ALA A 217 11.37 -18.89 -15.40
C ALA A 217 11.35 -18.00 -16.66
N LYS A 218 10.21 -17.36 -16.92
CA LYS A 218 10.01 -16.44 -18.06
C LYS A 218 10.08 -14.98 -17.67
N ASN A 219 10.50 -14.70 -16.44
CA ASN A 219 10.52 -13.35 -15.88
C ASN A 219 11.51 -12.46 -16.62
N ARG A 220 11.18 -11.17 -16.69
CA ARG A 220 11.93 -10.13 -17.37
C ARG A 220 12.22 -9.00 -16.41
N VAL A 221 13.40 -8.38 -16.52
CA VAL A 221 13.69 -7.12 -15.86
C VAL A 221 12.87 -6.02 -16.52
N MET A 222 12.10 -5.28 -15.72
CA MET A 222 11.25 -4.20 -16.21
C MET A 222 11.98 -2.86 -16.10
N THR A 223 12.53 -2.58 -14.91
CA THR A 223 13.30 -1.38 -14.60
C THR A 223 14.14 -1.62 -13.35
N TYR A 224 15.16 -0.81 -13.14
CA TYR A 224 16.00 -0.85 -11.95
C TYR A 224 16.65 0.50 -11.67
N VAL A 225 17.01 0.68 -10.41
CA VAL A 225 17.96 1.69 -9.92
C VAL A 225 18.98 0.92 -9.10
N ASN A 226 20.25 1.00 -9.50
CA ASN A 226 21.33 0.22 -8.89
C ASN A 226 21.32 0.35 -7.37
N GLU A 227 21.42 -0.80 -6.69
CA GLU A 227 21.47 -0.93 -5.23
C GLU A 227 20.27 -0.34 -4.48
N ARG A 228 19.17 -0.03 -5.17
CA ARG A 228 18.00 0.62 -4.58
C ARG A 228 16.69 -0.06 -4.93
N MET A 229 16.51 -0.41 -6.20
CA MET A 229 15.25 -0.97 -6.68
C MET A 229 15.46 -1.88 -7.89
N LEU A 230 14.78 -3.02 -7.91
CA LEU A 230 14.67 -3.91 -9.06
C LEU A 230 13.22 -4.32 -9.26
N SER A 231 12.66 -4.03 -10.43
CA SER A 231 11.33 -4.47 -10.84
C SER A 231 11.44 -5.57 -11.88
N VAL A 232 10.68 -6.64 -11.70
CA VAL A 232 10.67 -7.80 -12.58
C VAL A 232 9.24 -8.23 -12.87
N THR A 233 8.98 -8.79 -14.05
CA THR A 233 7.69 -9.43 -14.30
C THR A 233 7.55 -10.62 -13.35
N GLY A 234 6.32 -10.86 -12.91
CA GLY A 234 5.97 -11.94 -12.02
C GLY A 234 5.78 -13.24 -12.80
N SER A 235 5.75 -14.33 -12.07
CA SER A 235 5.47 -15.65 -12.59
C SER A 235 4.82 -16.48 -11.51
N ALA A 236 3.79 -17.21 -11.88
CA ALA A 236 3.15 -18.16 -10.98
C ALA A 236 3.62 -19.58 -11.32
N PRO A 237 3.61 -20.52 -10.35
CA PRO A 237 3.76 -21.95 -10.63
C PRO A 237 2.77 -22.45 -11.70
N ASP A 238 3.09 -23.57 -12.36
CA ASP A 238 2.29 -24.11 -13.48
C ASP A 238 0.84 -24.46 -13.13
N LYS A 239 0.53 -24.65 -11.83
CA LYS A 239 -0.84 -24.80 -11.35
C LYS A 239 -1.70 -23.53 -11.42
N PHE A 240 -1.12 -22.39 -11.80
CA PHE A 240 -1.80 -21.10 -11.97
C PHE A 240 -1.58 -20.52 -13.38
N PRO A 241 -2.04 -21.21 -14.44
CA PRO A 241 -1.80 -20.81 -15.83
C PRO A 241 -2.46 -19.47 -16.21
N GLU A 242 -3.60 -19.12 -15.61
CA GLU A 242 -4.24 -17.84 -15.87
C GLU A 242 -3.50 -16.66 -15.22
N VAL A 243 -2.88 -16.89 -14.06
CA VAL A 243 -2.03 -15.88 -13.41
C VAL A 243 -0.75 -15.68 -14.20
N GLN A 244 -0.15 -16.75 -14.73
CA GLN A 244 0.97 -16.67 -15.67
C GLN A 244 0.62 -15.82 -16.90
N ALA A 245 -0.59 -15.97 -17.45
CA ALA A 245 -1.05 -15.22 -18.61
C ALA A 245 -1.43 -13.75 -18.29
N GLY A 246 -1.96 -13.48 -17.10
CA GLY A 246 -2.41 -12.12 -16.73
C GLY A 246 -1.30 -11.18 -16.30
N GLY A 247 -0.14 -11.71 -15.90
CA GLY A 247 1.07 -10.93 -15.63
C GLY A 247 1.01 -10.14 -14.32
N THR A 248 1.47 -10.73 -13.23
CA THR A 248 1.85 -9.99 -12.03
C THR A 248 3.23 -9.34 -12.21
N TRP A 249 3.66 -8.50 -11.28
CA TRP A 249 5.06 -8.05 -11.20
C TRP A 249 5.52 -7.96 -9.75
N GLY A 250 6.84 -8.04 -9.59
CA GLY A 250 7.53 -7.91 -8.32
C GLY A 250 8.43 -6.67 -8.32
N VAL A 251 8.51 -5.98 -7.18
CA VAL A 251 9.47 -4.90 -6.97
C VAL A 251 10.24 -5.18 -5.69
N TYR A 252 11.55 -5.36 -5.81
CA TYR A 252 12.49 -5.40 -4.69
C TYR A 252 12.97 -3.98 -4.42
N ARG A 253 12.81 -3.48 -3.19
CA ARG A 253 13.41 -2.23 -2.70
C ARG A 253 14.43 -2.53 -1.62
N LEU A 254 15.60 -1.92 -1.73
CA LEU A 254 16.69 -2.05 -0.79
C LEU A 254 16.93 -0.70 -0.12
N SER A 255 17.16 -0.73 1.18
CA SER A 255 17.59 0.43 1.94
C SER A 255 18.60 0.00 3.02
N PRO A 256 19.64 0.81 3.29
CA PRO A 256 20.55 0.54 4.39
C PRO A 256 19.79 0.53 5.74
N ALA A 257 19.96 -0.54 6.52
CA ALA A 257 19.54 -0.61 7.92
C ALA A 257 20.74 -0.47 8.89
N GLY A 258 21.95 -0.47 8.35
CA GLY A 258 23.22 -0.29 9.04
C GLY A 258 24.38 -0.60 8.08
N PRO A 259 25.65 -0.48 8.51
CA PRO A 259 26.81 -0.73 7.65
C PRO A 259 26.83 -2.15 7.03
N ASN A 260 26.38 -3.15 7.80
CA ASN A 260 26.29 -4.56 7.37
C ASN A 260 24.85 -5.07 7.48
N ALA A 261 23.86 -4.20 7.27
CA ALA A 261 22.46 -4.58 7.36
C ALA A 261 21.65 -3.89 6.27
N THR A 262 20.76 -4.65 5.63
CA THR A 262 19.90 -4.20 4.54
C THR A 262 18.46 -4.49 4.87
N ARG A 263 17.60 -3.48 4.84
CA ARG A 263 16.15 -3.70 4.78
C ARG A 263 15.75 -3.98 3.34
N LEU A 264 15.29 -5.20 3.09
CA LEU A 264 14.76 -5.64 1.80
C LEU A 264 13.23 -5.69 1.90
N ARG A 265 12.56 -5.01 0.95
CA ARG A 265 11.11 -5.07 0.79
C ARG A 265 10.76 -5.61 -0.59
N LEU A 266 10.05 -6.74 -0.63
CA LEU A 266 9.48 -7.33 -1.85
C LEU A 266 8.00 -6.95 -1.93
N CYS A 267 7.60 -6.20 -2.95
CA CYS A 267 6.21 -5.95 -3.29
C CYS A 267 5.78 -6.87 -4.44
N SER A 268 4.58 -7.44 -4.38
CA SER A 268 3.94 -8.18 -5.48
C SER A 268 2.58 -7.58 -5.82
N MET A 269 2.35 -7.27 -7.10
CA MET A 269 1.22 -6.50 -7.62
C MET A 269 0.66 -7.10 -8.90
N GLY A 270 -0.46 -6.54 -9.39
CA GLY A 270 -1.17 -7.01 -10.58
C GLY A 270 -2.22 -8.08 -10.29
N TRP A 271 -2.58 -8.25 -9.03
CA TRP A 271 -3.58 -9.22 -8.60
C TRP A 271 -5.00 -8.79 -9.00
N THR A 272 -5.83 -9.76 -9.38
CA THR A 272 -7.26 -9.57 -9.67
C THR A 272 -8.10 -10.59 -8.89
N ASP A 273 -9.42 -10.45 -8.86
CA ASP A 273 -10.36 -11.42 -8.28
C ASP A 273 -11.30 -12.03 -9.32
N ARG A 274 -10.91 -11.97 -10.59
CA ARG A 274 -11.74 -12.41 -11.72
C ARG A 274 -12.19 -13.87 -11.63
N ASN A 275 -11.45 -14.72 -10.91
CA ASN A 275 -11.84 -16.10 -10.61
C ASN A 275 -11.08 -16.63 -9.38
N ASP A 276 -11.36 -17.90 -9.04
CA ASP A 276 -10.79 -18.55 -7.86
C ASP A 276 -9.31 -18.91 -7.99
N GLU A 277 -8.79 -19.09 -9.22
CA GLU A 277 -7.35 -19.32 -9.43
C GLU A 277 -6.53 -18.13 -8.91
N TRP A 278 -6.95 -16.91 -9.25
CA TRP A 278 -6.27 -15.70 -8.78
C TRP A 278 -6.32 -15.52 -7.28
N LYS A 279 -7.45 -15.85 -6.64
CA LYS A 279 -7.59 -15.81 -5.17
C LYS A 279 -6.66 -16.83 -4.52
N GLN A 280 -6.60 -18.05 -5.06
CA GLN A 280 -5.71 -19.11 -4.57
C GLN A 280 -4.23 -18.76 -4.76
N ALA A 281 -3.87 -18.17 -5.90
CA ALA A 281 -2.51 -17.71 -6.16
C ALA A 281 -2.11 -16.58 -5.21
N TYR A 282 -2.98 -15.61 -4.98
CA TYR A 282 -2.77 -14.54 -4.01
C TYR A 282 -2.44 -15.13 -2.62
N ASP A 283 -3.27 -16.04 -2.11
CA ASP A 283 -3.04 -16.71 -0.82
C ASP A 283 -1.76 -17.56 -0.82
N TYR A 284 -1.43 -18.19 -1.94
CA TYR A 284 -0.20 -18.96 -2.09
C TYR A 284 1.04 -18.08 -1.91
N PHE A 285 1.08 -16.90 -2.54
CA PHE A 285 2.24 -16.01 -2.47
C PHE A 285 2.38 -15.28 -1.13
N LEU A 286 1.29 -15.08 -0.38
CA LEU A 286 1.37 -14.65 1.03
C LEU A 286 2.14 -15.63 1.92
N LYS A 287 2.23 -16.91 1.54
CA LYS A 287 2.98 -17.95 2.26
C LYS A 287 4.35 -18.20 1.65
N ALA A 288 4.46 -18.23 0.32
CA ALA A 288 5.68 -18.57 -0.38
C ALA A 288 6.76 -17.48 -0.28
N ASN A 289 6.38 -16.20 -0.39
CA ASN A 289 7.36 -15.10 -0.35
C ASN A 289 8.07 -14.96 1.01
N PRO A 290 7.39 -15.06 2.17
CA PRO A 290 8.08 -15.09 3.47
C PRO A 290 9.08 -16.25 3.62
N GLN A 291 8.80 -17.41 3.03
CA GLN A 291 9.72 -18.56 3.02
C GLN A 291 10.96 -18.24 2.20
N TYR A 292 10.79 -17.66 1.01
CA TYR A 292 11.89 -17.20 0.16
C TYR A 292 12.77 -16.16 0.88
N LEU A 293 12.17 -15.17 1.55
CA LEU A 293 12.92 -14.17 2.31
C LEU A 293 13.67 -14.76 3.52
N THR A 294 13.07 -15.74 4.21
CA THR A 294 13.75 -16.47 5.30
C THR A 294 14.94 -17.28 4.79
N MET A 295 14.85 -17.89 3.59
CA MET A 295 16.00 -18.55 2.96
C MET A 295 17.12 -17.54 2.67
N LEU A 296 16.77 -16.36 2.17
CA LEU A 296 17.74 -15.29 1.89
C LEU A 296 18.42 -14.77 3.17
N TYR A 297 17.67 -14.60 4.25
CA TYR A 297 18.23 -14.26 5.57
C TYR A 297 19.23 -15.30 6.07
N SER A 298 18.88 -16.59 5.96
CA SER A 298 19.75 -17.70 6.35
C SER A 298 21.02 -17.75 5.50
N HIS A 299 20.92 -17.43 4.20
CA HIS A 299 22.08 -17.36 3.29
C HIS A 299 23.13 -16.35 3.77
N PHE A 300 22.71 -15.21 4.31
CA PHE A 300 23.61 -14.18 4.83
C PHE A 300 24.11 -14.47 6.27
N GLY A 301 23.99 -15.71 6.74
CA GLY A 301 24.50 -16.11 8.06
C GLY A 301 23.60 -15.69 9.22
N GLY A 302 22.37 -15.25 8.92
CA GLY A 302 21.34 -15.13 9.93
C GLY A 302 21.09 -16.50 10.58
N SER A 303 21.15 -16.58 11.91
CA SER A 303 20.73 -17.78 12.64
C SER A 303 19.25 -18.05 12.36
N ALA A 304 18.73 -19.24 12.72
CA ALA A 304 17.27 -19.41 12.75
C ALA A 304 16.66 -18.20 13.47
N ILE A 305 15.84 -17.42 12.75
CA ILE A 305 15.12 -16.33 13.40
C ILE A 305 14.32 -17.04 14.47
N ALA A 306 14.47 -16.63 15.73
CA ALA A 306 13.58 -17.07 16.77
C ALA A 306 12.20 -16.50 16.39
N THR A 307 11.51 -17.19 15.48
CA THR A 307 10.15 -16.85 15.12
C THR A 307 9.40 -16.92 16.43
N SER A 308 8.82 -15.80 16.85
CA SER A 308 8.07 -15.79 18.08
C SER A 308 7.02 -16.90 18.01
N GLU A 309 6.86 -17.66 19.11
CA GLU A 309 5.76 -18.63 19.24
C GLU A 309 4.40 -17.94 19.02
N SER A 310 4.36 -16.63 19.26
CA SER A 310 3.24 -15.75 19.01
C SER A 310 3.44 -14.86 17.79
N ARG A 311 2.35 -14.57 17.07
CA ARG A 311 2.30 -13.70 15.91
C ARG A 311 1.46 -12.47 16.25
N THR A 312 1.71 -11.37 15.54
CA THR A 312 0.85 -10.19 15.61
C THR A 312 0.15 -10.00 14.28
N LEU A 313 -1.18 -9.95 14.32
CA LEU A 313 -2.02 -9.58 13.19
C LEU A 313 -2.50 -8.15 13.38
N ARG A 314 -2.24 -7.25 12.43
CA ARG A 314 -2.64 -5.84 12.52
C ARG A 314 -3.51 -5.47 11.33
N TRP A 315 -4.50 -4.63 11.57
CA TRP A 315 -5.31 -4.00 10.53
C TRP A 315 -5.13 -2.50 10.62
N ILE A 316 -4.84 -1.86 9.49
CA ILE A 316 -4.57 -0.44 9.42
C ILE A 316 -5.53 0.18 8.43
N CYS A 317 -6.24 1.23 8.81
CA CYS A 317 -6.94 2.09 7.86
C CYS A 317 -6.76 3.56 8.21
N ASP A 318 -6.82 4.40 7.19
CA ASP A 318 -6.91 5.85 7.36
C ASP A 318 -8.36 6.27 7.16
N VAL A 319 -8.85 7.18 8.00
CA VAL A 319 -10.19 7.77 7.92
C VAL A 319 -10.09 9.29 7.94
N ASP A 320 -10.96 9.95 7.19
CA ASP A 320 -11.00 11.41 7.06
C ASP A 320 -11.82 12.04 8.20
N LEU A 321 -11.42 11.77 9.44
CA LEU A 321 -11.94 12.34 10.68
C LEU A 321 -10.81 12.71 11.67
N PRO A 322 -11.00 13.74 12.51
CA PRO A 322 -10.10 14.04 13.63
C PRO A 322 -9.99 12.86 14.61
N ALA A 323 -8.83 12.71 15.27
CA ALA A 323 -8.58 11.56 16.15
C ALA A 323 -9.55 11.47 17.34
N GLY A 324 -10.03 12.62 17.84
CA GLY A 324 -11.06 12.67 18.90
C GLY A 324 -12.40 12.09 18.43
N ASP A 325 -12.87 12.47 17.25
CA ASP A 325 -14.11 11.93 16.68
C ASP A 325 -14.00 10.42 16.45
N VAL A 326 -12.84 9.96 15.96
CA VAL A 326 -12.59 8.53 15.79
C VAL A 326 -12.54 7.81 17.12
N TRP A 327 -11.92 8.39 18.15
CA TRP A 327 -11.94 7.84 19.51
C TRP A 327 -13.37 7.63 20.01
N ASP A 328 -14.26 8.61 19.81
CA ASP A 328 -15.65 8.52 20.22
C ASP A 328 -16.41 7.41 19.49
N LEU A 329 -16.10 7.17 18.20
CA LEU A 329 -16.67 6.07 17.41
C LEU A 329 -16.36 4.67 17.97
N PHE A 330 -15.30 4.53 18.77
CA PHE A 330 -14.88 3.25 19.37
C PHE A 330 -15.15 3.14 20.87
N THR A 331 -15.39 4.26 21.55
CA THR A 331 -15.37 4.30 23.02
C THR A 331 -16.63 4.89 23.64
N THR A 332 -17.60 5.30 22.82
CA THR A 332 -18.92 5.74 23.29
C THR A 332 -20.01 4.83 22.74
N LYS A 333 -21.12 4.71 23.49
CA LYS A 333 -22.29 3.93 23.06
C LYS A 333 -22.84 4.43 21.72
N SER A 334 -23.08 5.74 21.61
CA SER A 334 -23.59 6.37 20.39
C SER A 334 -22.63 6.22 19.21
N GLY A 335 -21.32 6.31 19.46
CA GLY A 335 -20.30 6.12 18.43
C GLY A 335 -20.33 4.70 17.87
N ILE A 336 -20.21 3.70 18.75
CA ILE A 336 -20.22 2.27 18.39
C ILE A 336 -21.51 1.89 17.66
N GLU A 337 -22.67 2.33 18.16
CA GLU A 337 -23.98 2.01 17.58
C GLU A 337 -24.22 2.66 16.22
N SER A 338 -23.47 3.70 15.87
CA SER A 338 -23.63 4.41 14.61
C SER A 338 -23.03 3.68 13.39
N TRP A 339 -22.20 2.65 13.59
CA TRP A 339 -21.50 1.99 12.48
C TRP A 339 -21.16 0.51 12.68
N MET A 340 -20.90 0.06 13.92
CA MET A 340 -20.37 -1.28 14.17
C MET A 340 -21.47 -2.29 14.46
N VAL A 341 -22.29 -2.03 15.47
CA VAL A 341 -23.34 -2.93 15.98
C VAL A 341 -24.64 -2.18 16.25
N PRO A 342 -25.81 -2.84 16.25
CA PRO A 342 -27.08 -2.19 16.53
C PRO A 342 -27.31 -1.88 18.02
N VAL A 343 -26.63 -2.57 18.94
CA VAL A 343 -26.76 -2.33 20.38
C VAL A 343 -25.46 -2.62 21.13
N CYS A 344 -25.10 -1.75 22.07
CA CYS A 344 -23.97 -1.97 22.98
C CYS A 344 -24.16 -1.34 24.38
N GLU A 345 -23.29 -1.76 25.29
CA GLU A 345 -23.05 -1.16 26.60
C GLU A 345 -21.55 -0.82 26.73
N VAL A 346 -21.25 0.32 27.34
CA VAL A 346 -19.88 0.81 27.50
C VAL A 346 -19.63 1.26 28.93
N ASP A 347 -18.69 0.60 29.60
CA ASP A 347 -18.04 1.00 30.86
C ASP A 347 -16.55 1.27 30.55
N LEU A 348 -16.24 2.48 30.09
CA LEU A 348 -14.90 2.86 29.64
C LEU A 348 -14.00 3.26 30.81
N ARG A 349 -13.42 2.25 31.46
CA ARG A 349 -12.36 2.40 32.48
C ARG A 349 -11.49 1.16 32.50
N VAL A 350 -10.31 1.23 33.12
CA VAL A 350 -9.49 0.03 33.35
C VAL A 350 -10.28 -0.99 34.18
N GLY A 351 -10.36 -2.23 33.69
CA GLY A 351 -11.20 -3.29 34.25
C GLY A 351 -12.70 -3.17 33.92
N GLY A 352 -13.10 -2.13 33.18
CA GLY A 352 -14.44 -1.98 32.62
C GLY A 352 -14.64 -2.82 31.35
N THR A 353 -15.79 -2.66 30.70
CA THR A 353 -16.17 -3.50 29.55
C THR A 353 -16.80 -2.71 28.41
N ILE A 354 -16.60 -3.20 27.18
CA ILE A 354 -17.44 -2.87 26.03
C ILE A 354 -18.17 -4.15 25.63
N ARG A 355 -19.49 -4.15 25.72
CA ARG A 355 -20.33 -5.32 25.43
C ARG A 355 -21.18 -5.03 24.20
N THR A 356 -21.06 -5.87 23.17
CA THR A 356 -21.72 -5.65 21.88
C THR A 356 -22.57 -6.85 21.50
N ASN A 357 -23.71 -6.62 20.84
CA ASN A 357 -24.49 -7.69 20.21
C ASN A 357 -24.97 -7.24 18.82
N TYR A 358 -24.83 -8.14 17.84
CA TYR A 358 -25.29 -7.92 16.46
C TYR A 358 -26.80 -8.20 16.28
N ASP A 359 -27.44 -8.88 17.23
CA ASP A 359 -28.89 -9.05 17.30
C ASP A 359 -29.51 -8.04 18.28
N LYS A 360 -30.18 -7.02 17.71
CA LYS A 360 -30.86 -5.98 18.49
C LYS A 360 -31.97 -6.53 19.38
N ASN A 361 -32.64 -7.61 18.96
CA ASN A 361 -33.77 -8.19 19.69
C ASN A 361 -33.29 -9.02 20.89
N ALA A 362 -32.16 -9.71 20.75
CA ALA A 362 -31.54 -10.44 21.84
C ALA A 362 -30.95 -9.50 22.92
N GLY A 363 -30.56 -8.29 22.54
CA GLY A 363 -30.00 -7.29 23.45
C GLY A 363 -28.63 -7.66 24.00
N VAL A 364 -28.05 -6.76 24.79
CA VAL A 364 -26.77 -7.04 25.47
C VAL A 364 -27.02 -8.01 26.63
N GLY A 365 -26.25 -9.10 26.68
CA GLY A 365 -26.45 -10.22 27.60
C GLY A 365 -27.05 -11.48 26.95
N GLY A 366 -27.56 -11.39 25.71
CA GLY A 366 -28.00 -12.56 24.94
C GLY A 366 -26.85 -13.42 24.41
N PRO A 367 -27.13 -14.60 23.80
CA PRO A 367 -26.13 -15.62 23.43
C PRO A 367 -25.04 -15.16 22.43
N GLY A 368 -25.30 -14.10 21.67
CA GLY A 368 -24.36 -13.49 20.73
C GLY A 368 -23.52 -12.34 21.29
N THR A 369 -23.60 -12.07 22.61
CA THR A 369 -22.89 -10.95 23.23
C THR A 369 -21.39 -11.21 23.26
N ILE A 370 -20.64 -10.30 22.63
CA ILE A 370 -19.18 -10.26 22.72
C ILE A 370 -18.81 -9.26 23.81
N THR A 371 -18.05 -9.70 24.82
CA THR A 371 -17.57 -8.85 25.91
C THR A 371 -16.09 -8.56 25.73
N HIS A 372 -15.72 -7.30 25.57
CA HIS A 372 -14.34 -6.83 25.59
C HIS A 372 -14.02 -6.23 26.96
N HIS A 373 -13.05 -6.80 27.66
CA HIS A 373 -12.51 -6.28 28.92
C HIS A 373 -11.40 -5.29 28.64
N ILE A 374 -11.49 -4.09 29.21
CA ILE A 374 -10.51 -3.02 29.02
C ILE A 374 -9.32 -3.26 29.95
N LEU A 375 -8.14 -3.49 29.36
CA LEU A 375 -6.90 -3.76 30.10
C LEU A 375 -6.12 -2.48 30.39
N SER A 376 -6.11 -1.54 29.45
CA SER A 376 -5.44 -0.24 29.59
C SER A 376 -6.04 0.74 28.58
N LEU A 377 -5.96 2.04 28.87
CA LEU A 377 -6.40 3.09 27.96
C LEU A 377 -5.59 4.38 28.16
N GLU A 378 -5.29 5.07 27.07
CA GLU A 378 -4.78 6.43 27.02
C GLU A 378 -5.80 7.22 26.18
N PRO A 379 -6.66 8.04 26.82
CA PRO A 379 -7.76 8.72 26.13
C PRO A 379 -7.31 9.45 24.86
N GLY A 380 -8.03 9.24 23.76
CA GLY A 380 -7.75 9.86 22.47
C GLY A 380 -6.58 9.26 21.69
N ARG A 381 -5.87 8.24 22.23
CA ARG A 381 -4.68 7.67 21.58
C ARG A 381 -4.73 6.15 21.48
N MET A 382 -5.14 5.44 22.53
CA MET A 382 -5.25 3.98 22.48
C MET A 382 -6.14 3.38 23.56
N TYR A 383 -6.67 2.19 23.30
CA TYR A 383 -7.12 1.27 24.34
C TYR A 383 -6.70 -0.16 23.99
N SER A 384 -6.45 -0.98 25.00
CA SER A 384 -6.19 -2.42 24.83
C SER A 384 -7.26 -3.22 25.55
N GLY A 385 -7.65 -4.36 24.98
CA GLY A 385 -8.66 -5.21 25.59
C GLY A 385 -8.54 -6.66 25.19
N ARG A 386 -9.13 -7.53 26.00
CA ARG A 386 -9.31 -8.95 25.69
C ARG A 386 -10.78 -9.23 25.50
N PHE A 387 -11.13 -9.99 24.47
CA PHE A 387 -12.51 -10.39 24.24
C PHE A 387 -12.82 -11.74 24.87
N GLU A 388 -14.08 -11.96 25.22
CA GLU A 388 -14.67 -13.25 25.51
C GLU A 388 -15.48 -13.71 24.30
N ALA A 389 -15.30 -14.97 23.91
CA ALA A 389 -16.09 -15.56 22.85
C ALA A 389 -17.57 -15.66 23.29
N PRO A 390 -18.54 -15.30 22.44
CA PRO A 390 -19.95 -15.45 22.75
C PRO A 390 -20.33 -16.93 22.86
N GLU A 391 -21.43 -17.23 23.56
CA GLU A 391 -21.91 -18.59 23.81
C GLU A 391 -22.13 -19.37 22.50
N ASN A 392 -22.61 -18.69 21.46
CA ASN A 392 -22.86 -19.29 20.15
C ASN A 392 -21.62 -19.45 19.25
N ALA A 393 -20.42 -19.05 19.71
CA ALA A 393 -19.16 -19.21 18.96
C ALA A 393 -18.04 -19.88 19.78
N PRO A 394 -18.26 -21.10 20.31
CA PRO A 394 -17.29 -21.76 21.20
C PRO A 394 -15.93 -22.02 20.54
N ALA A 395 -15.88 -22.13 19.20
CA ALA A 395 -14.63 -22.28 18.45
C ALA A 395 -13.68 -21.09 18.59
N ALA A 396 -14.18 -19.88 18.91
CA ALA A 396 -13.35 -18.70 19.12
C ALA A 396 -12.72 -18.63 20.53
N LYS A 397 -13.13 -19.50 21.46
CA LYS A 397 -12.67 -19.47 22.86
C LYS A 397 -11.16 -19.64 23.01
N GLY A 398 -10.56 -20.57 22.26
CA GLY A 398 -9.11 -20.80 22.30
C GLY A 398 -8.29 -19.58 21.85
N VAL A 399 -8.81 -18.81 20.89
CA VAL A 399 -8.21 -17.55 20.44
C VAL A 399 -8.40 -16.47 21.49
N ALA A 400 -9.63 -16.32 22.02
CA ALA A 400 -9.98 -15.35 23.06
C ALA A 400 -9.12 -15.49 24.32
N GLU A 401 -8.75 -16.72 24.69
CA GLU A 401 -7.96 -17.00 25.90
C GLU A 401 -6.49 -16.60 25.79
N LYS A 402 -5.96 -16.56 24.57
CA LYS A 402 -4.52 -16.40 24.29
C LYS A 402 -4.19 -15.10 23.57
N SER A 403 -5.21 -14.36 23.11
CA SER A 403 -5.03 -13.12 22.36
C SER A 403 -5.59 -11.90 23.09
N TRP A 404 -5.04 -10.74 22.75
CA TRP A 404 -5.57 -9.44 23.15
C TRP A 404 -5.46 -8.46 21.99
N GLY A 405 -6.33 -7.46 21.99
CA GLY A 405 -6.36 -6.38 21.04
C GLY A 405 -5.71 -5.11 21.59
N VAL A 406 -5.05 -4.35 20.72
CA VAL A 406 -4.64 -2.97 20.95
C VAL A 406 -5.17 -2.14 19.79
N THR A 407 -6.02 -1.17 20.11
CA THR A 407 -6.56 -0.20 19.16
C THR A 407 -5.81 1.11 19.36
N THR A 408 -5.14 1.64 18.33
CA THR A 408 -4.50 2.96 18.36
C THR A 408 -5.13 3.92 17.36
N PHE A 409 -5.10 5.20 17.71
CA PHE A 409 -5.62 6.33 16.95
C PHE A 409 -4.50 7.36 16.81
N GLU A 410 -4.01 7.53 15.58
CA GLU A 410 -2.87 8.38 15.27
C GLU A 410 -3.31 9.52 14.36
N PRO A 411 -3.22 10.78 14.80
CA PRO A 411 -3.46 11.92 13.92
C PRO A 411 -2.53 11.89 12.69
N ARG A 412 -3.09 12.07 11.49
CA ARG A 412 -2.37 12.26 10.21
C ARG A 412 -2.59 13.65 9.62
N GLY A 413 -3.27 14.51 10.37
CA GLY A 413 -3.66 15.86 9.99
C GLY A 413 -4.83 16.32 10.86
N PRO A 414 -5.34 17.55 10.67
CA PRO A 414 -6.45 18.08 11.45
C PRO A 414 -7.74 17.26 11.28
N ASN A 415 -7.99 16.74 10.07
CA ASN A 415 -9.22 16.02 9.71
C ASN A 415 -8.93 14.60 9.22
N ARG A 416 -7.82 14.00 9.66
CA ARG A 416 -7.45 12.66 9.21
C ARG A 416 -6.72 11.90 10.30
N SER A 417 -7.07 10.63 10.45
CA SER A 417 -6.50 9.76 11.47
C SER A 417 -6.22 8.37 10.91
N ARG A 418 -5.14 7.76 11.38
CA ARG A 418 -4.82 6.36 11.17
C ARG A 418 -5.31 5.55 12.35
N ILE A 419 -5.99 4.45 12.06
CA ILE A 419 -6.49 3.49 13.04
C ILE A 419 -5.68 2.22 12.87
N ARG A 420 -5.16 1.68 13.98
CA ARG A 420 -4.51 0.38 13.99
C ARG A 420 -5.24 -0.54 14.96
N LEU A 421 -5.76 -1.65 14.45
CA LEU A 421 -6.29 -2.76 15.25
C LEU A 421 -5.25 -3.88 15.27
N ALA A 422 -4.41 -3.91 16.29
CA ALA A 422 -3.45 -5.00 16.49
C ALA A 422 -4.06 -6.10 17.36
N SER A 423 -3.93 -7.34 16.94
CA SER A 423 -4.27 -8.53 17.70
C SER A 423 -3.00 -9.33 17.95
N CYS A 424 -2.66 -9.46 19.22
CA CYS A 424 -1.41 -10.05 19.71
C CYS A 424 -1.67 -11.44 20.29
N GLY A 425 -0.63 -12.27 20.41
CA GLY A 425 -0.72 -13.59 21.05
C GLY A 425 -1.20 -14.73 20.13
N TRP A 426 -1.15 -14.55 18.80
CA TRP A 426 -1.62 -15.57 17.86
C TRP A 426 -0.64 -16.72 17.72
N GLY A 427 -1.07 -17.96 17.96
CA GLY A 427 -0.23 -19.13 17.73
C GLY A 427 -0.08 -19.50 16.25
N ARG A 428 0.60 -20.62 15.97
CA ARG A 428 0.82 -21.19 14.62
C ARG A 428 0.07 -22.53 14.46
N GLY A 429 -0.25 -22.92 13.24
CA GLY A 429 -0.89 -24.20 12.90
C GLY A 429 -2.28 -24.04 12.29
N GLU A 430 -2.85 -25.16 11.83
CA GLU A 430 -4.08 -25.16 11.01
C GLU A 430 -5.27 -24.49 11.70
N ASP A 431 -5.44 -24.68 13.01
CA ASP A 431 -6.54 -24.08 13.76
C ASP A 431 -6.42 -22.56 13.86
N TRP A 432 -5.18 -22.06 14.01
CA TRP A 432 -4.90 -20.62 14.00
C TRP A 432 -5.11 -20.03 12.60
N ASP A 433 -4.72 -20.74 11.55
CA ASP A 433 -4.94 -20.33 10.16
C ASP A 433 -6.44 -20.27 9.81
N LYS A 434 -7.26 -21.20 10.32
CA LYS A 434 -8.72 -21.18 10.19
C LYS A 434 -9.33 -19.98 10.91
N ALA A 435 -8.91 -19.75 12.16
CA ALA A 435 -9.36 -18.58 12.92
C ALA A 435 -8.96 -17.27 12.22
N GLU A 436 -7.73 -17.18 11.72
CA GLU A 436 -7.24 -16.01 11.00
C GLU A 436 -8.13 -15.69 9.80
N ARG A 437 -8.52 -16.68 8.99
CA ARG A 437 -9.44 -16.50 7.86
C ARG A 437 -10.80 -15.95 8.29
N PHE A 438 -11.36 -16.50 9.37
CA PHE A 438 -12.63 -16.05 9.92
C PHE A 438 -12.58 -14.58 10.37
N PHE A 439 -11.60 -14.22 11.20
CA PHE A 439 -11.43 -12.85 11.70
C PHE A 439 -11.01 -11.87 10.60
N THR A 440 -10.30 -12.34 9.57
CA THR A 440 -9.89 -11.52 8.42
C THR A 440 -11.09 -10.96 7.67
N TRP A 441 -12.07 -11.82 7.36
CA TRP A 441 -13.27 -11.37 6.68
C TRP A 441 -14.08 -10.39 7.55
N GLY A 442 -14.30 -10.73 8.82
CA GLY A 442 -15.08 -9.89 9.74
C GLY A 442 -14.46 -8.51 9.98
N ASN A 443 -13.14 -8.44 10.22
CA ASN A 443 -12.43 -7.19 10.44
C ASN A 443 -12.41 -6.30 9.20
N ARG A 444 -12.23 -6.90 8.01
CA ARG A 444 -12.30 -6.16 6.74
C ARG A 444 -13.66 -5.48 6.57
N VAL A 445 -14.75 -6.22 6.71
CA VAL A 445 -16.12 -5.70 6.60
C VAL A 445 -16.37 -4.60 7.63
N THR A 446 -15.92 -4.81 8.87
CA THR A 446 -16.08 -3.86 9.97
C THR A 446 -15.36 -2.54 9.66
N LEU A 447 -14.09 -2.57 9.29
CA LEU A 447 -13.32 -1.37 8.95
C LEU A 447 -13.85 -0.65 7.70
N GLN A 448 -14.39 -1.37 6.71
CA GLN A 448 -15.05 -0.75 5.56
C GLN A 448 -16.30 0.04 5.97
N ARG A 449 -17.11 -0.46 6.92
CA ARG A 449 -18.25 0.28 7.46
C ARG A 449 -17.82 1.55 8.18
N LEU A 450 -16.71 1.51 8.91
CA LEU A 450 -16.14 2.69 9.56
C LEU A 450 -15.71 3.75 8.54
N ILE A 451 -14.99 3.35 7.49
CA ILE A 451 -14.58 4.25 6.40
C ILE A 451 -15.82 4.89 5.77
N GLN A 452 -16.87 4.11 5.51
CA GLN A 452 -18.12 4.63 4.96
C GLN A 452 -18.82 5.60 5.92
N ARG A 453 -18.86 5.30 7.22
CA ARG A 453 -19.43 6.16 8.25
C ARG A 453 -18.70 7.51 8.33
N ALA A 454 -17.37 7.51 8.23
CA ALA A 454 -16.55 8.71 8.22
C ALA A 454 -16.85 9.59 6.99
N ARG A 455 -16.98 8.98 5.81
CA ARG A 455 -17.34 9.67 4.56
C ARG A 455 -18.68 10.38 4.65
N ASN A 456 -19.71 9.70 5.16
CA ASN A 456 -21.05 10.28 5.28
C ASN A 456 -21.05 11.52 6.21
N GLN A 457 -20.26 11.50 7.29
CA GLN A 457 -20.14 12.66 8.19
C GLN A 457 -19.45 13.85 7.52
N ALA A 458 -18.42 13.59 6.70
CA ALA A 458 -17.74 14.63 5.95
C ALA A 458 -18.65 15.29 4.91
N THR A 459 -19.61 14.55 4.32
CA THR A 459 -20.60 15.11 3.39
C THR A 459 -21.67 15.92 4.11
N ASP A 460 -22.15 15.45 5.27
CA ASP A 460 -23.18 16.15 6.05
C ASP A 460 -22.66 17.48 6.62
N GLY A 461 -21.36 17.57 6.94
CA GLY A 461 -20.70 18.81 7.38
C GLY A 461 -20.40 19.82 6.26
N ARG A 462 -20.60 19.47 4.98
CA ARG A 462 -20.41 20.37 3.82
C ARG A 462 -21.72 21.00 3.30
N GLY A 463 -22.84 20.83 4.00
CA GLY A 463 -24.07 21.58 3.73
C GLY A 463 -23.90 23.06 4.06
N GLY A 464 -24.14 23.93 3.07
CA GLY A 464 -23.98 25.40 3.15
C GLY A 464 -24.76 26.11 4.27
N PRO A 465 -24.56 27.43 4.42
CA PRO A 465 -25.00 28.19 5.59
C PRO A 465 -26.48 27.98 5.84
N ALA A 466 -26.82 27.67 7.09
CA ALA A 466 -28.19 27.60 7.56
C ALA A 466 -28.93 28.87 7.10
N ALA A 467 -29.81 28.73 6.12
CA ALA A 467 -30.78 29.75 5.82
C ALA A 467 -31.63 29.91 7.08
N THR A 468 -31.36 30.97 7.84
CA THR A 468 -32.24 31.44 8.89
C THR A 468 -33.59 31.75 8.26
N ALA A 469 -34.51 30.79 8.33
CA ALA A 469 -35.91 31.02 8.05
C ALA A 469 -36.44 31.94 9.15
N ALA A 470 -36.45 33.24 8.86
CA ALA A 470 -37.18 34.22 9.64
C ALA A 470 -38.67 33.82 9.65
N SER A 471 -39.21 33.59 10.85
CA SER A 471 -40.65 33.48 11.05
C SER A 471 -41.30 34.83 10.75
N PRO A 472 -42.35 34.91 9.92
CA PRO A 472 -43.10 36.15 9.77
C PRO A 472 -44.01 36.33 10.98
N SER A 473 -43.80 37.44 11.70
CA SER A 473 -44.75 37.99 12.65
C SER A 473 -46.06 38.32 11.95
N LYS A 474 -47.17 37.81 12.46
CA LYS A 474 -48.52 38.34 12.19
C LYS A 474 -49.17 38.67 13.52
N ASP A 475 -49.13 39.94 13.87
CA ASP A 475 -50.25 40.59 14.55
C ASP A 475 -50.74 41.71 13.63
N ALA A 476 -52.00 41.58 13.23
CA ALA A 476 -52.91 42.65 12.83
C ALA A 476 -54.32 42.04 12.95
N ASP A 477 -54.83 41.99 14.18
CA ASP A 477 -55.85 42.93 14.67
C ASP A 477 -55.72 43.12 16.18
#